data_AF-A0A6J1W937-F1
#
_entry.id   AF-A0A6J1W937-F1
#
_cell.length_a   1.000
_cell.length_b   1.000
_cell.length_c   1.000
_cell.angle_alpha   90.00
_cell.angle_beta   90.00
_cell.angle_gamma   90.00
#
_symmetry.space_group_name_H-M   'P 1'
#
loop_
_entity.id
_entity.type
_entity.pdbx_description
1 polymer ?
#
loop_
_entity_poly.entity_id
_entity_poly.type
_entity_poly.pdbx_seq_one_letter_code
_entity_poly.pdbx_strand_id
1 'polypeptide(L)' 'MIVLSRDLGIPKPFGPIIEGECCLEQYVSSLLELLGLTCTFIDDISSYHKLLGEVHCGTNVQRKPFAFKWWNVVP' A
#
# COMPACT_ATOMS: atom_id res chain seq x y z
N MET A 1 0.46 -1.80 -3.36
CA MET A 1 0.27 -1.81 -1.88
C MET A 1 -0.95 -2.64 -1.52
N ILE A 2 -0.98 -3.22 -0.32
CA ILE A 2 -2.18 -3.79 0.31
C ILE A 2 -2.77 -2.76 1.28
N VAL A 3 -4.09 -2.57 1.26
CA VAL A 3 -4.79 -1.56 2.08
C VAL A 3 -5.70 -2.25 3.09
N LEU A 4 -5.37 -2.15 4.38
CA LEU A 4 -6.08 -2.73 5.51
C LEU A 4 -6.60 -1.62 6.43
N SER A 5 -7.69 -0.98 6.02
CA SER A 5 -8.22 0.21 6.69
C SER A 5 -7.19 1.35 6.72
N ARG A 6 -6.58 1.65 7.87
CA ARG A 6 -5.56 2.70 8.00
C ARG A 6 -4.14 2.19 7.79
N ASP A 7 -3.94 0.88 7.83
CA ASP A 7 -2.61 0.27 7.68
C ASP A 7 -2.34 -0.06 6.20
N LEU A 8 -1.22 0.43 5.69
CA LEU A 8 -0.78 0.27 4.31
C LEU A 8 0.47 -0.62 4.27
N GLY A 9 0.38 -1.75 3.56
CA GLY A 9 1.56 -2.54 3.20
C GLY A 9 2.07 -2.12 1.83
N ILE A 10 3.08 -1.26 1.80
CA ILE A 10 3.64 -0.62 0.62
C ILE A 10 4.87 -1.43 0.17
N PRO A 11 5.05 -1.76 -1.12
CA PRO A 11 6.29 -2.38 -1.59
C PRO A 11 7.48 -1.50 -1.25
N LYS A 12 8.53 -2.09 -0.68
CA LYS A 12 9.73 -1.35 -0.27
C LYS A 12 10.47 -0.88 -1.52
N PRO A 13 10.63 0.44 -1.72
CA PRO A 13 11.11 0.96 -3.01
C PRO A 13 12.64 0.84 -3.18
N PHE A 14 13.39 0.55 -2.12
CA PHE A 14 14.86 0.51 -2.12
C PHE A 14 15.49 1.76 -2.78
N GLY A 15 14.90 2.93 -2.50
CA GLY A 15 15.38 4.21 -3.00
C GLY A 15 16.71 4.63 -2.37
N PRO A 16 17.28 5.75 -2.84
CA PRO A 16 18.50 6.31 -2.29
C PRO A 16 18.39 6.59 -0.78
N ILE A 17 19.45 6.26 -0.05
CA ILE A 17 19.54 6.54 1.39
C ILE A 17 20.11 7.95 1.59
N ILE A 18 19.34 8.82 2.23
CA ILE A 18 19.72 10.18 2.64
C ILE A 18 19.58 10.24 4.16
N GLU A 19 20.65 10.62 4.86
CA GLU A 19 20.67 10.71 6.33
C GLU A 19 20.26 9.41 7.07
N GLY A 20 20.52 8.26 6.45
CA GLY A 20 20.26 6.95 7.04
C GLY A 20 18.89 6.35 6.72
N GLU A 21 18.03 7.09 6.00
CA GLU A 21 16.70 6.62 5.61
C GLU A 21 16.48 6.67 4.10
N CYS A 22 15.60 5.79 3.60
CA CYS A 22 15.22 5.78 2.19
C CYS A 22 14.35 7.01 1.88
N CYS A 23 14.82 7.91 1.01
CA CYS A 23 14.14 9.17 0.75
C CYS A 23 12.74 8.99 0.11
N LEU A 24 12.54 7.89 -0.63
CA LEU A 24 11.23 7.54 -1.19
C LEU A 24 10.26 7.07 -0.10
N GLU A 25 10.73 6.30 0.88
CA GLU A 25 9.91 5.87 2.03
C GLU A 25 9.51 7.09 2.86
N GLN A 26 10.46 7.97 3.18
CA GLN A 26 10.21 9.24 3.87
C GLN A 26 9.18 10.10 3.14
N TYR A 27 9.35 10.30 1.83
CA TYR A 27 8.44 11.13 1.05
C TYR A 27 7.02 10.56 1.05
N VAL A 28 6.86 9.25 0.84
CA VAL A 28 5.55 8.59 0.90
C VAL A 28 4.92 8.70 2.28
N SER A 29 5.68 8.41 3.35
CA SER A 29 5.22 8.58 4.73
C SER A 29 4.76 10.01 5.01
N SER A 30 5.54 11.02 4.59
CA SER A 30 5.21 12.44 4.81
C SER A 30 3.87 12.86 4.21
N LEU A 31 3.43 12.22 3.12
CA LEU A 31 2.16 12.51 2.46
C LEU A 31 0.99 11.77 3.12
N LEU A 32 1.21 10.50 3.49
CA LEU A 32 0.13 9.59 3.88
C LEU A 32 -0.13 9.60 5.40
N GLU A 33 0.90 9.77 6.21
CA GLU A 33 0.77 9.80 7.67
C GLU A 33 -0.01 11.03 8.15
N LEU A 34 0.04 12.15 7.41
CA LEU A 34 -0.80 13.34 7.64
C LEU A 34 -2.30 13.05 7.53
N LEU A 35 -2.68 12.00 6.81
CA LEU A 35 -4.08 11.55 6.67
C LEU A 35 -4.47 10.53 7.75
N GLY A 36 -3.58 10.24 8.70
CA GLY A 36 -3.78 9.22 9.73
C GLY A 36 -3.63 7.79 9.23
N LEU A 37 -2.85 7.58 8.17
CA LEU A 37 -2.52 6.25 7.63
C LEU A 37 -1.16 5.78 8.16
N THR A 38 -1.02 4.49 8.44
CA THR A 38 0.23 3.88 8.88
C THR A 38 0.93 3.25 7.68
N CYS A 39 2.19 3.62 7.42
CA CYS A 39 2.97 3.06 6.32
C CYS A 39 3.89 1.95 6.81
N THR A 40 3.73 0.74 6.28
CA THR A 40 4.67 -0.38 6.44
C THR A 40 5.29 -0.72 5.10
N PHE A 41 6.62 -0.62 4.98
CA PHE A 41 7.34 -0.96 3.75
C PHE A 41 7.78 -2.44 3.76
N ILE A 42 7.25 -3.21 2.81
CA ILE A 42 7.42 -4.67 2.72
C ILE A 42 8.44 -4.97 1.62
N ASP A 43 9.54 -5.65 1.99
CA ASP A 43 10.48 -6.17 1.01
C ASP A 43 9.85 -7.34 0.24
N ASP A 44 9.53 -7.08 -1.02
CA ASP A 44 9.03 -8.06 -1.98
C ASP A 44 9.92 -8.15 -3.22
N ILE A 45 11.15 -7.60 -3.19
CA ILE A 45 11.95 -7.40 -4.40
C ILE A 45 12.33 -8.74 -5.05
N SER A 46 12.72 -9.71 -4.22
CA SER A 46 13.18 -11.01 -4.67
C SER A 46 12.03 -11.98 -4.98
N SER A 47 10.93 -11.86 -4.25
CA SER A 47 9.78 -12.76 -4.30
C SER A 47 8.71 -12.33 -5.31
N TYR A 48 8.57 -11.03 -5.59
CA TYR A 48 7.53 -10.49 -6.48
C TYR A 48 8.07 -9.49 -7.51
N HIS A 49 8.83 -8.46 -7.12
CA HIS A 49 9.24 -7.37 -8.05
C HIS A 49 10.01 -7.90 -9.27
N LYS A 50 10.98 -8.80 -9.04
CA LYS A 50 11.73 -9.49 -10.12
C LYS A 50 10.84 -10.29 -11.07
N LEU A 51 9.64 -10.67 -10.63
CA LEU A 51 8.63 -11.40 -11.40
C LEU A 51 7.54 -10.46 -11.95
N LEU A 52 7.82 -9.16 -12.05
CA LEU A 52 6.95 -8.12 -12.62
C LEU A 52 5.63 -7.91 -11.84
N GLY A 53 5.64 -8.13 -10.52
CA GLY A 53 4.51 -7.87 -9.63
C GLY A 53 4.96 -7.35 -8.27
N GLU A 54 4.01 -6.90 -7.45
CA GLU A 54 4.29 -6.32 -6.13
C GLU A 54 3.36 -6.91 -5.06
N VAL A 55 3.44 -6.41 -3.82
CA VAL A 55 2.53 -6.70 -2.71
C VAL A 55 1.05 -6.80 -3.13
N HIS A 56 0.54 -5.86 -3.95
CA HIS A 56 -0.86 -5.91 -4.40
C HIS A 56 -1.14 -7.09 -5.34
N CYS A 57 -0.20 -7.42 -6.22
CA CYS A 57 -0.31 -8.52 -7.16
C CYS A 57 -0.30 -9.88 -6.45
N GLY A 58 0.43 -9.98 -5.35
CA GLY A 58 0.57 -11.21 -4.55
C GLY A 58 -0.47 -11.39 -3.45
N THR A 59 -1.38 -10.44 -3.24
CA THR A 59 -2.33 -10.47 -2.11
C THR A 59 -3.76 -10.25 -2.58
N ASN A 60 -4.71 -10.67 -1.74
CA ASN A 60 -6.12 -10.39 -1.93
C ASN A 60 -6.78 -10.16 -0.56
N VAL A 61 -7.84 -9.34 -0.52
CA VAL A 61 -8.52 -8.97 0.73
C VAL A 61 -10.02 -9.09 0.53
N GLN A 62 -10.66 -9.95 1.34
CA GLN A 62 -12.12 -9.95 1.45
C GLN A 62 -12.56 -8.75 2.29
N ARG A 63 -13.50 -7.96 1.75
CA ARG A 63 -13.98 -6.72 2.38
C ARG A 63 -15.48 -6.82 2.69
N LYS A 64 -15.92 -5.99 3.64
CA LYS A 64 -17.33 -5.82 3.95
C LYS A 64 -18.06 -5.22 2.72
N PRO A 65 -19.24 -5.75 2.34
CA PRO A 65 -20.05 -5.15 1.29
C PRO A 65 -20.46 -3.71 1.64
N PHE A 66 -20.80 -2.93 0.62
CA PHE A 66 -21.41 -1.63 0.83
C PHE A 66 -22.73 -1.76 1.61
N ALA A 67 -22.99 -0.81 2.51
CA ALA A 67 -24.28 -0.73 3.20
C ALA A 67 -25.42 -0.35 2.24
N PHE A 68 -25.09 0.43 1.20
CA PHE A 68 -26.00 0.83 0.14
C PHE A 68 -26.50 -0.38 -0.65
N LYS A 69 -27.81 -0.43 -0.92
CA LYS A 69 -28.43 -1.50 -1.68
C LYS A 69 -28.31 -1.21 -3.16
N TRP A 70 -27.59 -2.06 -3.89
CA TRP A 70 -27.25 -1.81 -5.29
C TRP A 70 -28.46 -1.60 -6.21
N TRP A 71 -29.61 -2.20 -5.92
CA TRP A 71 -30.84 -2.03 -6.71
C TRP A 71 -31.52 -0.67 -6.53
N ASN A 72 -31.02 0.18 -5.64
CA ASN A 72 -31.46 1.58 -5.52
C ASN A 72 -30.68 2.53 -6.44
N VAL A 73 -29.67 2.04 -7.18
CA VAL A 73 -28.98 2.82 -8.22
C VAL A 73 -29.90 2.99 -9.43
N VAL A 74 -29.89 4.17 -10.05
CA VAL A 74 -30.33 4.39 -11.43
C VAL A 74 -29.06 4.41 -12.29
N PRO A 75 -28.73 3.34 -13.02
CA PRO A 75 -27.44 3.18 -13.69
C PRO A 75 -27.21 4.12 -14.87
#